data_AF-A0AAN0JKX8-F1
#
_entry.id   AF-A0AAN0JKX8-F1
#
_cell.length_a   1.000
_cell.length_b   1.000
_cell.length_c   1.000
_cell.angle_alpha   90.00
_cell.angle_beta   90.00
_cell.angle_gamma   90.00
#
_symmetry.space_group_name_H-M   'P 1'
#
loop_
_entity.id
_entity.type
_entity.pdbx_description
1 polymer ?
#
loop_
_entity_poly.entity_id
_entity_poly.type
_entity_poly.pdbx_seq_one_letter_code
_entity_poly.pdbx_strand_id
1 'polypeptide(L)'
;MLQRDGVFEESIFDDLGLPFVKSLFTPRDFLLLLQYLFVVSPIKGSDSTVQRFFMPIVLPPERMSEEQKKAFTAKCDPLVITFNSKLVLQGLFPTLIVSLLSRKEKPYFFIDSRSKNFPQQLRYAVSLYSEDLFGSIFLCDNLKSIEIIFTGLTRDCYTLRQVILECLSASAELLSYDMKALKISALPRCTRKHTILANDSDPHPITISYKETPPVIGCSVETLPVELLNNEKQSRWLLDSCTSSAPLTNACTNMPLEETAAISSTTSATVSTMIPLAPVQNTVVADTSVADTLPVETAVLNMSHAPLLIKAIRTIVFEWEILGTQLDIEPCMLQQIKYNCRDQVQVCRKEMIYHWIETGTATLQKLIEGLGVVGRNDVVADINKLK
;
A
#
# COMPACT_ATOMS: atom_id res chain seq x y z
N MET A 1 -12.82 18.56 -13.79
CA MET A 1 -11.55 18.15 -13.13
C MET A 1 -11.73 16.98 -12.16
N LEU A 2 -12.77 16.93 -11.33
CA LEU A 2 -13.03 15.83 -10.37
C LEU A 2 -13.05 14.41 -10.96
N GLN A 3 -13.64 14.23 -12.15
CA GLN A 3 -13.98 12.90 -12.69
C GLN A 3 -12.79 12.00 -12.99
N ARG A 4 -11.59 12.54 -13.27
CA ARG A 4 -10.48 11.72 -13.76
C ARG A 4 -9.75 10.97 -12.65
N ASP A 5 -9.53 11.64 -11.52
CA ASP A 5 -8.68 11.12 -10.44
C ASP A 5 -9.41 11.01 -9.09
N GLY A 6 -10.67 11.47 -9.02
CA GLY A 6 -11.47 11.48 -7.79
C GLY A 6 -10.91 12.39 -6.68
N VAL A 7 -9.95 13.27 -6.99
CA VAL A 7 -9.28 14.13 -6.01
C VAL A 7 -9.69 15.59 -6.20
N PHE A 8 -9.96 16.27 -5.09
CA PHE A 8 -10.32 17.69 -5.06
C PHE A 8 -9.82 18.41 -3.80
N GLU A 9 -9.89 19.73 -3.83
CA GLU A 9 -9.56 20.65 -2.74
C GLU A 9 -10.84 21.35 -2.26
N GLU A 10 -10.88 21.82 -1.01
CA GLU A 10 -12.08 22.43 -0.41
C GLU A 10 -12.59 23.65 -1.20
N SER A 11 -11.68 24.38 -1.88
CA SER A 11 -12.02 25.52 -2.73
C SER A 11 -12.96 25.19 -3.90
N ILE A 12 -13.10 23.91 -4.27
CA ILE A 12 -14.05 23.52 -5.33
C ILE A 12 -15.49 23.86 -4.97
N PHE A 13 -15.82 23.97 -3.67
CA PHE A 13 -17.16 24.33 -3.23
C PHE A 13 -17.52 25.79 -3.55
N ASP A 14 -16.52 26.66 -3.69
CA ASP A 14 -16.72 28.06 -4.12
C ASP A 14 -17.18 28.11 -5.59
N ASP A 15 -16.66 27.21 -6.42
CA ASP A 15 -16.98 27.11 -7.86
C ASP A 15 -18.32 26.41 -8.14
N LEU A 16 -18.83 25.61 -7.20
CA LEU A 16 -20.07 24.84 -7.38
C LEU A 16 -21.34 25.66 -7.20
N GLY A 17 -21.23 26.94 -6.79
CA GLY A 17 -22.38 27.84 -6.63
C GLY A 17 -23.42 27.36 -5.62
N LEU A 18 -23.02 26.51 -4.67
CA LEU A 18 -23.92 25.96 -3.65
C LEU A 18 -24.32 27.07 -2.66
N PRO A 19 -25.61 27.15 -2.26
CA PRO A 19 -26.10 28.21 -1.38
C PRO A 19 -25.71 27.93 0.08
N PHE A 20 -24.45 28.15 0.43
CA PHE A 20 -23.98 28.05 1.82
C PHE A 20 -24.38 29.28 2.63
N VAL A 21 -24.98 29.05 3.80
CA VAL A 21 -25.33 30.11 4.74
C VAL A 21 -24.18 30.25 5.73
N LYS A 22 -23.34 31.28 5.57
CA LYS A 22 -22.08 31.43 6.35
C LYS A 22 -22.27 31.35 7.87
N SER A 23 -23.44 31.71 8.40
CA SER A 23 -23.75 31.67 9.83
C SER A 23 -24.32 30.33 10.33
N LEU A 24 -24.68 29.40 9.45
CA LEU A 24 -25.36 28.14 9.80
C LEU A 24 -24.68 26.89 9.22
N PHE A 25 -24.22 26.96 7.97
CA PHE A 25 -23.65 25.83 7.25
C PHE A 25 -22.65 26.31 6.21
N THR A 26 -21.38 26.13 6.53
CA THR A 26 -20.23 26.54 5.71
C THR A 26 -19.80 25.42 4.76
N PRO A 27 -18.99 25.72 3.72
CA PRO A 27 -18.35 24.68 2.90
C PRO A 27 -17.57 23.65 3.75
N ARG A 28 -16.97 24.12 4.85
CA ARG A 28 -16.26 23.26 5.80
C ARG A 28 -17.20 22.29 6.51
N ASP A 29 -18.37 22.75 6.94
CA ASP A 29 -19.38 21.89 7.58
C ASP A 29 -19.89 20.83 6.60
N PHE A 30 -20.10 21.20 5.34
CA PHE A 30 -20.45 20.25 4.29
C PHE A 30 -19.37 19.20 4.06
N LEU A 31 -18.11 19.62 4.00
CA LEU A 31 -16.98 18.72 3.86
C LEU A 31 -16.82 17.78 5.07
N LEU A 32 -17.07 18.27 6.29
CA LEU A 32 -17.08 17.45 7.50
C LEU A 32 -18.25 16.45 7.48
N LEU A 33 -19.41 16.86 7.00
CA LEU A 33 -20.56 15.96 6.80
C LEU A 33 -20.23 14.87 5.77
N LEU A 34 -19.59 15.21 4.65
CA LEU A 34 -19.17 14.23 3.64
C LEU A 34 -18.13 13.23 4.19
N GLN A 35 -17.23 13.68 5.06
CA GLN A 35 -16.30 12.80 5.76
C GLN A 35 -17.03 11.90 6.77
N TYR A 36 -17.97 12.46 7.54
CA TYR A 36 -18.79 11.70 8.49
C TYR A 36 -19.60 10.60 7.80
N LEU A 37 -20.13 10.89 6.61
CA LEU A 37 -20.89 9.95 5.78
C LEU A 37 -20.02 9.01 4.93
N PHE A 38 -18.70 8.99 5.14
CA PHE A 38 -17.71 8.20 4.39
C PHE A 38 -17.87 8.35 2.87
N VAL A 39 -18.24 9.55 2.41
CA VAL A 39 -18.29 9.90 0.98
C VAL A 39 -16.90 10.32 0.51
N VAL A 40 -16.13 10.96 1.39
CA VAL A 40 -14.78 11.45 1.09
C VAL A 40 -13.79 11.13 2.20
N SER A 41 -12.53 10.92 1.83
CA SER A 41 -11.42 10.80 2.79
C SER A 41 -10.37 11.89 2.55
N PRO A 42 -9.77 12.48 3.58
CA PRO A 42 -8.57 13.28 3.41
C PRO A 42 -7.42 12.42 2.84
N ILE A 43 -6.60 13.01 1.99
CA ILE A 43 -5.37 12.39 1.46
C ILE A 43 -4.18 13.10 2.09
N LYS A 44 -3.23 12.35 2.66
CA LYS A 44 -1.97 12.91 3.13
C LYS A 44 -1.03 13.08 1.93
N GLY A 45 -0.80 14.32 1.52
CA GLY A 45 0.20 14.66 0.49
C GLY A 45 1.59 14.84 1.11
N SER A 46 2.64 14.59 0.32
CA SER A 46 4.04 14.74 0.77
C SER A 46 4.50 16.19 0.91
N ASP A 47 3.82 17.17 0.28
CA ASP A 47 4.38 18.52 0.10
C ASP A 47 3.35 19.69 0.00
N SER A 48 2.09 19.53 0.39
CA SER A 48 1.10 20.62 0.21
C SER A 48 0.60 21.23 1.51
N THR A 49 0.74 22.56 1.63
CA THR A 49 0.00 23.43 2.57
C THR A 49 -1.52 23.37 2.37
N VAL A 50 -1.98 22.73 1.29
CA VAL A 50 -3.38 22.58 0.91
C VAL A 50 -3.83 21.14 1.15
N GLN A 51 -4.90 20.97 1.94
CA GLN A 51 -5.53 19.68 2.20
C GLN A 51 -6.34 19.22 0.99
N ARG A 52 -6.14 17.96 0.59
CA ARG A 52 -6.86 17.30 -0.51
C ARG A 52 -7.76 16.19 0.00
N PHE A 53 -8.79 15.89 -0.78
CA PHE A 53 -9.80 14.88 -0.49
C PHE A 53 -9.99 13.94 -1.67
N PHE A 54 -10.23 12.67 -1.37
CA PHE A 54 -10.55 11.62 -2.33
C PHE A 54 -12.04 11.27 -2.24
N MET A 55 -12.71 11.17 -3.37
CA MET A 55 -14.12 10.79 -3.50
C MET A 55 -14.23 9.63 -4.52
N PRO A 56 -14.38 8.37 -4.08
CA PRO A 56 -14.38 7.23 -4.99
C PRO A 56 -15.57 7.22 -5.97
N ILE A 57 -16.73 7.75 -5.56
CA ILE A 57 -17.97 7.64 -6.35
C ILE A 57 -17.93 8.45 -7.67
N VAL A 58 -17.10 9.50 -7.74
CA VAL A 58 -16.96 10.32 -8.95
C VAL A 58 -15.95 9.76 -9.96
N LEU A 59 -15.29 8.65 -9.62
CA LEU A 59 -14.34 8.00 -10.51
C LEU A 59 -15.02 7.49 -11.79
N PRO A 60 -14.22 7.28 -12.85
CA PRO A 60 -14.71 6.73 -14.11
C PRO A 60 -15.37 5.35 -13.91
N PRO A 61 -16.55 5.08 -14.51
CA PRO A 61 -17.34 3.86 -14.28
C PRO A 61 -16.86 2.64 -15.06
N GLU A 62 -15.70 2.70 -15.71
CA GLU A 62 -15.13 1.57 -16.44
C GLU A 62 -14.84 0.42 -15.46
N ARG A 63 -15.07 -0.81 -15.95
CA ARG A 63 -14.67 -2.03 -15.25
C ARG A 63 -13.36 -2.51 -15.83
N MET A 64 -12.55 -3.17 -15.01
CA MET A 64 -11.36 -3.87 -15.48
C MET A 64 -11.75 -4.96 -16.49
N SER A 65 -10.92 -5.13 -17.52
CA SER A 65 -11.07 -6.23 -18.47
C SER A 65 -10.75 -7.58 -17.80
N GLU A 66 -11.26 -8.66 -18.36
CA GLU A 66 -11.01 -10.01 -17.83
C GLU A 66 -9.53 -10.41 -17.94
N GLU A 67 -8.82 -9.91 -18.95
CA GLU A 67 -7.37 -10.08 -19.09
C GLU A 67 -6.60 -9.39 -17.96
N GLN A 68 -7.00 -8.16 -17.62
CA GLN A 68 -6.42 -7.42 -16.51
C GLN A 68 -6.66 -8.17 -15.20
N LYS A 69 -7.90 -8.62 -14.94
CA LYS A 69 -8.22 -9.41 -13.74
C LYS A 69 -7.39 -10.70 -13.67
N LYS A 70 -7.31 -11.45 -14.78
CA LYS A 70 -6.51 -12.69 -14.85
C LYS A 70 -5.04 -12.44 -14.56
N ALA A 71 -4.47 -11.32 -15.00
CA ALA A 71 -3.08 -10.97 -14.71
C ALA A 71 -2.81 -10.80 -13.20
N PHE A 72 -3.82 -10.37 -12.42
CA PHE A 72 -3.72 -10.31 -10.96
C PHE A 72 -3.98 -11.66 -10.29
N THR A 73 -5.07 -12.34 -10.66
CA THR A 73 -5.46 -13.62 -10.02
C THR A 73 -4.52 -14.77 -10.39
N ALA A 74 -3.72 -14.65 -11.45
CA ALA A 74 -2.69 -15.63 -11.79
C ALA A 74 -1.52 -15.68 -10.79
N LYS A 75 -1.34 -14.63 -9.98
CA LYS A 75 -0.17 -14.48 -9.10
C LYS A 75 -0.47 -14.74 -7.63
N CYS A 76 -1.72 -14.56 -7.21
CA CYS A 76 -2.14 -14.71 -5.83
C CYS A 76 -3.66 -14.88 -5.74
N ASP A 77 -4.10 -15.67 -4.76
CA ASP A 77 -5.52 -15.86 -4.47
C ASP A 77 -6.11 -14.62 -3.78
N PRO A 78 -7.25 -14.08 -4.25
CA PRO A 78 -7.86 -12.93 -3.63
C PRO A 78 -8.58 -13.29 -2.31
N LEU A 79 -8.63 -12.32 -1.40
CA LEU A 79 -9.63 -12.28 -0.35
C LEU A 79 -10.96 -11.84 -0.99
N VAL A 80 -11.99 -12.65 -0.87
CA VAL A 80 -13.30 -12.41 -1.48
C VAL A 80 -14.29 -12.00 -0.41
N ILE A 81 -14.81 -10.78 -0.52
CA ILE A 81 -15.96 -10.33 0.24
C ILE A 81 -17.20 -10.82 -0.48
N THR A 82 -17.97 -11.66 0.20
CA THR A 82 -19.23 -12.22 -0.28
C THR A 82 -20.40 -11.64 0.50
N PHE A 83 -21.54 -11.57 -0.16
CA PHE A 83 -22.82 -11.16 0.40
C PHE A 83 -23.94 -11.86 -0.37
N ASN A 84 -25.20 -11.67 0.05
CA ASN A 84 -26.35 -12.24 -0.63
C ASN A 84 -26.34 -11.85 -2.12
N SER A 85 -26.08 -12.84 -2.99
CA SER A 85 -25.87 -12.65 -4.43
C SER A 85 -27.09 -12.15 -5.20
N LYS A 86 -28.25 -12.05 -4.54
CA LYS A 86 -29.48 -11.47 -5.11
C LYS A 86 -29.58 -9.96 -4.92
N LEU A 87 -28.65 -9.34 -4.19
CA LEU A 87 -28.69 -7.94 -3.81
C LEU A 87 -27.46 -7.19 -4.34
N VAL A 88 -27.67 -5.93 -4.71
CA VAL A 88 -26.60 -4.98 -5.00
C VAL A 88 -26.48 -4.05 -3.81
N LEU A 89 -25.36 -4.15 -3.08
CA LEU A 89 -25.11 -3.36 -1.88
C LEU A 89 -24.57 -1.97 -2.27
N GLN A 90 -25.47 -1.10 -2.74
CA GLN A 90 -25.12 0.25 -3.19
C GLN A 90 -24.40 1.05 -2.10
N GLY A 91 -23.24 1.59 -2.45
CA GLY A 91 -22.43 2.38 -1.52
C GLY A 91 -21.43 1.55 -0.71
N LEU A 92 -21.60 0.23 -0.57
CA LEU A 92 -20.69 -0.59 0.25
C LEU A 92 -19.23 -0.48 -0.22
N PHE A 93 -18.99 -0.60 -1.52
CA PHE A 93 -17.65 -0.51 -2.09
C PHE A 93 -16.97 0.86 -1.86
N PRO A 94 -17.56 2.01 -2.25
CA PRO A 94 -16.94 3.31 -1.99
C PRO A 94 -16.82 3.61 -0.48
N THR A 95 -17.80 3.22 0.34
CA THR A 95 -17.73 3.39 1.80
C THR A 95 -16.59 2.56 2.41
N LEU A 96 -16.37 1.33 1.94
CA LEU A 96 -15.24 0.50 2.38
C LEU A 96 -13.89 1.16 2.06
N ILE A 97 -13.74 1.72 0.85
CA ILE A 97 -12.53 2.44 0.45
C ILE A 97 -12.28 3.64 1.36
N VAL A 98 -13.30 4.46 1.62
CA VAL A 98 -13.18 5.63 2.49
C VAL A 98 -12.91 5.22 3.93
N SER A 99 -13.53 4.13 4.40
CA SER A 99 -13.26 3.55 5.72
C SER A 99 -11.80 3.13 5.88
N LEU A 100 -11.21 2.52 4.85
CA LEU A 100 -9.79 2.11 4.85
C LEU A 100 -8.85 3.33 4.89
N LEU A 101 -9.14 4.35 4.10
CA LEU A 101 -8.34 5.58 4.06
C LEU A 101 -8.48 6.43 5.33
N SER A 102 -9.63 6.37 6.01
CA SER A 102 -9.95 7.19 7.19
C SER A 102 -9.55 6.53 8.52
N ARG A 103 -8.82 5.40 8.48
CA ARG A 103 -8.38 4.69 9.68
C ARG A 103 -7.56 5.58 10.60
N LYS A 104 -7.85 5.46 11.91
CA LYS A 104 -7.09 6.12 13.00
C LYS A 104 -6.00 5.24 13.58
N GLU A 105 -6.03 3.95 13.27
CA GLU A 105 -5.10 2.94 13.77
C GLU A 105 -4.38 2.26 12.60
N LYS A 106 -3.13 1.86 12.87
CA LYS A 106 -2.34 1.08 11.92
C LYS A 106 -3.06 -0.24 11.58
N PRO A 107 -2.84 -0.80 10.38
CA PRO A 107 -2.11 -0.22 9.25
C PRO A 107 -2.87 0.93 8.60
N TYR A 108 -2.14 1.97 8.20
CA TYR A 108 -2.68 3.09 7.43
C TYR A 108 -2.67 2.78 5.93
N PHE A 109 -3.66 3.31 5.23
CA PHE A 109 -3.77 3.22 3.78
C PHE A 109 -3.67 4.60 3.15
N PHE A 110 -3.02 4.64 2.01
CA PHE A 110 -2.78 5.82 1.22
C PHE A 110 -3.21 5.55 -0.22
N ILE A 111 -3.59 6.63 -0.90
CA ILE A 111 -3.90 6.59 -2.31
C ILE A 111 -3.03 7.60 -3.04
N ASP A 112 -2.39 7.15 -4.11
CA ASP A 112 -1.72 8.01 -5.06
C ASP A 112 -2.43 7.90 -6.40
N SER A 113 -3.41 8.78 -6.63
CA SER A 113 -4.20 8.79 -7.86
C SER A 113 -3.53 9.57 -9.01
N ARG A 114 -2.36 10.21 -8.78
CA ARG A 114 -1.67 11.04 -9.77
C ARG A 114 -0.35 10.46 -10.26
N SER A 115 0.26 9.55 -9.50
CA SER A 115 1.47 8.89 -9.95
C SER A 115 1.20 8.03 -11.19
N LYS A 116 2.02 8.23 -12.22
CA LYS A 116 2.04 7.41 -13.44
C LYS A 116 2.35 5.93 -13.15
N ASN A 117 2.90 5.64 -11.97
CA ASN A 117 3.26 4.30 -11.53
C ASN A 117 2.11 3.60 -10.80
N PHE A 118 1.03 4.32 -10.50
CA PHE A 118 -0.16 3.76 -9.87
C PHE A 118 -1.23 3.45 -10.94
N PRO A 119 -1.91 2.30 -10.86
CA PRO A 119 -2.98 2.02 -11.80
C PRO A 119 -4.08 3.07 -11.69
N GLN A 120 -4.69 3.37 -12.84
CA GLN A 120 -5.82 4.29 -12.90
C GLN A 120 -6.90 3.85 -11.91
N GLN A 121 -7.34 4.79 -11.08
CA GLN A 121 -8.41 4.55 -10.12
C GLN A 121 -9.74 4.57 -10.86
N LEU A 122 -10.54 3.51 -10.71
CA LEU A 122 -11.85 3.36 -11.32
C LEU A 122 -12.90 3.21 -10.24
N ARG A 123 -14.15 3.54 -10.56
CA ARG A 123 -15.28 3.44 -9.62
C ARG A 123 -15.47 2.03 -9.06
N TYR A 124 -15.09 1.02 -9.82
CA TYR A 124 -15.21 -0.40 -9.48
C TYR A 124 -13.85 -1.09 -9.28
N ALA A 125 -12.75 -0.34 -9.33
CA ALA A 125 -11.41 -0.88 -9.10
C ALA A 125 -10.50 0.19 -8.51
N VAL A 126 -10.15 0.04 -7.24
CA VAL A 126 -9.32 0.99 -6.51
C VAL A 126 -8.09 0.31 -5.96
N SER A 127 -6.95 0.95 -6.11
CA SER A 127 -5.69 0.52 -5.50
C SER A 127 -5.33 1.46 -4.36
N LEU A 128 -4.98 0.87 -3.21
CA LEU A 128 -4.47 1.57 -2.04
C LEU A 128 -3.09 0.98 -1.68
N TYR A 129 -2.22 1.79 -1.10
CA TYR A 129 -0.92 1.37 -0.59
C TYR A 129 -0.89 1.47 0.93
N SER A 130 -0.25 0.52 1.60
CA SER A 130 0.04 0.61 3.03
C SER A 130 1.53 0.50 3.26
N GLU A 131 2.11 1.52 3.89
CA GLU A 131 3.50 1.49 4.36
C GLU A 131 3.68 0.48 5.50
N ASP A 132 2.69 0.38 6.41
CA ASP A 132 2.75 -0.54 7.55
C ASP A 132 2.73 -2.01 7.11
N LEU A 133 2.04 -2.33 6.01
CA LEU A 133 1.99 -3.68 5.43
C LEU A 133 2.99 -3.87 4.28
N PHE A 134 3.76 -2.82 3.94
CA PHE A 134 4.69 -2.77 2.82
C PHE A 134 4.12 -3.36 1.52
N GLY A 135 2.86 -3.05 1.22
CA GLY A 135 2.14 -3.69 0.13
C GLY A 135 0.95 -2.87 -0.35
N SER A 136 0.55 -3.13 -1.59
CA SER A 136 -0.67 -2.57 -2.17
C SER A 136 -1.82 -3.55 -2.02
N ILE A 137 -3.00 -2.99 -1.78
CA ILE A 137 -4.26 -3.71 -1.93
C ILE A 137 -4.97 -3.20 -3.19
N PHE A 138 -5.43 -4.13 -4.01
CA PHE A 138 -6.26 -3.86 -5.18
C PHE A 138 -7.65 -4.38 -4.87
N LEU A 139 -8.62 -3.48 -4.74
CA LEU A 139 -10.02 -3.81 -4.48
C LEU A 139 -10.78 -3.73 -5.80
N CYS A 140 -11.51 -4.78 -6.16
CA CYS A 140 -12.31 -4.86 -7.37
C CYS A 140 -13.76 -5.22 -7.03
N ASP A 141 -14.70 -4.36 -7.42
CA ASP A 141 -16.13 -4.56 -7.25
C ASP A 141 -16.73 -5.35 -8.41
N ASN A 142 -16.99 -6.63 -8.17
CA ASN A 142 -17.69 -7.52 -9.09
C ASN A 142 -19.19 -7.52 -8.78
N LEU A 143 -20.01 -8.02 -9.71
CA LEU A 143 -21.47 -7.99 -9.57
C LEU A 143 -22.01 -8.69 -8.31
N LYS A 144 -21.29 -9.68 -7.79
CA LYS A 144 -21.72 -10.52 -6.66
C LYS A 144 -20.73 -10.54 -5.48
N SER A 145 -19.60 -9.87 -5.61
CA SER A 145 -18.50 -9.95 -4.64
C SER A 145 -17.54 -8.78 -4.79
N ILE A 146 -16.77 -8.50 -3.75
CA ILE A 146 -15.61 -7.60 -3.85
C ILE A 146 -14.36 -8.45 -3.67
N GLU A 147 -13.46 -8.41 -4.65
CA GLU A 147 -12.19 -9.12 -4.59
C GLU A 147 -11.08 -8.18 -4.12
N ILE A 148 -10.25 -8.65 -3.20
CA ILE A 148 -9.11 -7.90 -2.66
C ILE A 148 -7.85 -8.71 -2.91
N ILE A 149 -6.95 -8.15 -3.71
CA ILE A 149 -5.64 -8.70 -4.01
C ILE A 149 -4.60 -7.93 -3.21
N PHE A 150 -3.74 -8.63 -2.49
CA PHE A 150 -2.68 -8.03 -1.67
C PHE A 150 -1.31 -8.41 -2.23
N THR A 151 -0.41 -7.42 -2.33
CA THR A 151 0.95 -7.63 -2.85
C THR A 151 2.05 -7.55 -1.81
N GLY A 152 1.70 -7.41 -0.52
CA GLY A 152 2.67 -7.46 0.56
C GLY A 152 2.99 -8.90 0.98
N LEU A 153 3.59 -9.05 2.16
CA LEU A 153 4.04 -10.36 2.65
C LEU A 153 2.86 -11.19 3.17
N THR A 154 2.91 -12.50 2.96
CA THR A 154 1.83 -13.42 3.39
C THR A 154 1.58 -13.42 4.89
N ARG A 155 2.61 -13.16 5.71
CA ARG A 155 2.45 -13.01 7.17
C ARG A 155 1.49 -11.88 7.56
N ASP A 156 1.37 -10.87 6.70
CA ASP A 156 0.53 -9.69 6.93
C ASP A 156 -0.91 -9.87 6.43
N CYS A 157 -1.21 -10.98 5.72
CA CYS A 157 -2.56 -11.28 5.24
C CYS A 157 -3.58 -11.41 6.38
N TYR A 158 -3.18 -11.95 7.53
CA TYR A 158 -4.06 -12.05 8.70
C TYR A 158 -4.45 -10.67 9.22
N THR A 159 -3.45 -9.81 9.42
CA THR A 159 -3.63 -8.41 9.85
C THR A 159 -4.50 -7.65 8.85
N LEU A 160 -4.20 -7.76 7.55
CA LEU A 160 -5.00 -7.14 6.51
C LEU A 160 -6.45 -7.61 6.55
N ARG A 161 -6.69 -8.92 6.67
CA ARG A 161 -8.06 -9.45 6.72
C ARG A 161 -8.83 -8.93 7.93
N GLN A 162 -8.20 -8.84 9.10
CA GLN A 162 -8.83 -8.29 10.30
C GLN A 162 -9.24 -6.82 10.07
N VAL A 163 -8.36 -6.04 9.45
CA VAL A 163 -8.60 -4.64 9.09
C VAL A 163 -9.72 -4.50 8.06
N ILE A 164 -9.78 -5.37 7.04
CA ILE A 164 -10.89 -5.41 6.08
C ILE A 164 -12.21 -5.69 6.79
N LEU A 165 -12.26 -6.66 7.71
CA LEU A 165 -13.47 -6.99 8.47
C LEU A 165 -13.93 -5.85 9.38
N GLU A 166 -12.99 -5.17 10.04
CA GLU A 166 -13.26 -3.98 10.85
C GLU A 166 -13.87 -2.86 9.98
N CYS A 167 -13.24 -2.53 8.86
CA CYS A 167 -13.72 -1.49 7.95
C CYS A 167 -15.06 -1.86 7.29
N LEU A 168 -15.27 -3.14 6.98
CA LEU A 168 -16.57 -3.64 6.51
C LEU A 168 -17.66 -3.47 7.55
N SER A 169 -17.35 -3.73 8.83
CA SER A 169 -18.31 -3.57 9.92
C SER A 169 -18.70 -2.11 10.10
N ALA A 170 -17.72 -1.20 10.11
CA ALA A 170 -17.96 0.25 10.16
C ALA A 170 -18.77 0.74 8.94
N SER A 171 -18.45 0.22 7.75
CA SER A 171 -19.18 0.56 6.51
C SER A 171 -20.63 0.08 6.54
N ALA A 172 -20.86 -1.14 7.02
CA ALA A 172 -22.20 -1.71 7.14
C ALA A 172 -23.03 -0.96 8.19
N GLU A 173 -22.45 -0.61 9.34
CA GLU A 173 -23.11 0.18 10.37
C GLU A 173 -23.57 1.54 9.82
N LEU A 174 -22.67 2.25 9.13
CA LEU A 174 -22.99 3.56 8.54
C LEU A 174 -24.11 3.47 7.49
N LEU A 175 -24.11 2.40 6.68
CA LEU A 175 -25.13 2.15 5.65
C LEU A 175 -26.40 1.49 6.21
N SER A 176 -26.48 1.24 7.51
CA SER A 176 -27.58 0.53 8.17
C SER A 176 -27.83 -0.88 7.59
N TYR A 177 -26.75 -1.56 7.22
CA TYR A 177 -26.76 -2.93 6.71
C TYR A 177 -26.63 -3.96 7.83
N ASP A 178 -27.60 -4.87 7.92
CA ASP A 178 -27.48 -6.05 8.77
C ASP A 178 -26.55 -7.07 8.10
N MET A 179 -25.29 -7.08 8.53
CA MET A 179 -24.28 -8.00 8.00
C MET A 179 -24.68 -9.47 8.10
N LYS A 180 -25.41 -9.87 9.15
CA LYS A 180 -25.82 -11.26 9.36
C LYS A 180 -26.94 -11.63 8.40
N ALA A 181 -27.96 -10.78 8.26
CA ALA A 181 -29.05 -10.98 7.32
C ALA A 181 -28.56 -10.98 5.86
N LEU A 182 -27.59 -10.10 5.55
CA LEU A 182 -26.98 -9.97 4.23
C LEU A 182 -25.86 -10.99 3.97
N LYS A 183 -25.49 -11.78 4.99
CA LYS A 183 -24.42 -12.78 4.94
C LYS A 183 -23.08 -12.18 4.46
N ILE A 184 -22.77 -10.96 4.90
CA ILE A 184 -21.51 -10.29 4.56
C ILE A 184 -20.37 -11.03 5.25
N SER A 185 -19.38 -11.48 4.48
CA SER A 185 -18.19 -12.14 5.01
C SER A 185 -16.98 -11.88 4.12
N ALA A 186 -15.78 -11.85 4.71
CA ALA A 186 -14.51 -11.79 3.97
C ALA A 186 -13.79 -13.14 4.10
N LEU A 187 -13.81 -13.91 3.01
CA LEU A 187 -13.31 -15.27 2.95
C LEU A 187 -12.27 -15.40 1.84
N PRO A 188 -11.18 -16.16 2.04
CA PRO A 188 -10.28 -16.46 0.94
C PRO A 188 -11.04 -17.21 -0.16
N ARG A 189 -10.54 -17.21 -1.39
CA ARG A 189 -11.07 -18.10 -2.43
C ARG A 189 -10.55 -19.52 -2.19
N CYS A 190 -11.42 -20.53 -2.31
CA CYS A 190 -11.01 -21.93 -2.20
C CYS A 190 -10.54 -22.45 -3.56
N THR A 191 -9.29 -22.91 -3.62
CA THR A 191 -8.68 -23.53 -4.83
C THR A 191 -8.62 -25.05 -4.74
N ARG A 192 -9.22 -25.67 -3.71
CA ARG A 192 -9.20 -27.13 -3.53
C ARG A 192 -10.04 -27.83 -4.61
N LYS A 193 -9.62 -29.05 -4.95
CA LYS A 193 -10.44 -29.94 -5.79
C LYS A 193 -11.55 -30.53 -4.92
N HIS A 194 -12.77 -30.13 -5.19
CA HIS A 194 -13.94 -30.60 -4.47
C HIS A 194 -14.55 -31.85 -5.12
N THR A 195 -15.17 -32.71 -4.33
CA THR A 195 -15.89 -33.92 -4.80
C THR A 195 -17.11 -33.55 -5.64
N ILE A 196 -17.66 -32.37 -5.38
CA ILE A 196 -18.68 -31.69 -6.19
C ILE A 196 -17.95 -30.56 -6.91
N LEU A 197 -18.10 -30.41 -8.23
CA LEU A 197 -17.50 -29.29 -8.97
C LEU A 197 -17.89 -27.97 -8.27
N ALA A 198 -16.93 -27.35 -7.59
CA ALA A 198 -17.10 -25.97 -7.16
C ALA A 198 -17.20 -25.16 -8.45
N ASN A 199 -18.36 -24.54 -8.67
CA ASN A 199 -18.52 -23.66 -9.80
C ASN A 199 -17.64 -22.44 -9.53
N ASP A 200 -16.62 -22.21 -10.36
CA ASP A 200 -15.70 -21.06 -10.25
C ASP A 200 -16.43 -19.70 -10.23
N SER A 201 -17.69 -19.68 -10.65
CA SER A 201 -18.53 -18.48 -10.69
C SER A 201 -19.34 -18.20 -9.41
N ASP A 202 -19.40 -19.13 -8.45
CA ASP A 202 -20.02 -18.87 -7.14
C ASP A 202 -19.12 -19.44 -6.00
N PRO A 203 -18.45 -18.57 -5.22
CA PRO A 203 -17.63 -19.00 -4.09
C PRO A 203 -18.53 -19.64 -3.02
N HIS A 204 -18.17 -20.84 -2.57
CA HIS A 204 -18.87 -21.53 -1.49
C HIS A 204 -18.32 -21.09 -0.11
N PRO A 205 -19.10 -21.26 0.97
CA PRO A 205 -18.66 -20.88 2.31
C PRO A 205 -17.40 -21.63 2.74
N ILE A 206 -16.35 -20.86 3.02
CA ILE A 206 -15.17 -21.32 3.73
C ILE A 206 -15.44 -21.21 5.23
N THR A 207 -15.20 -22.29 5.97
CA THR A 207 -15.23 -22.31 7.43
C THR A 207 -13.84 -22.00 7.96
N ILE A 208 -13.73 -21.04 8.88
CA ILE A 208 -12.48 -20.71 9.54
C ILE A 208 -12.64 -20.96 11.04
N SER A 209 -11.85 -21.88 11.59
CA SER A 209 -11.74 -22.11 13.02
C SER A 209 -10.63 -21.25 13.59
N TYR A 210 -10.99 -20.26 14.40
CA TYR A 210 -10.04 -19.40 15.12
C TYR A 210 -9.62 -19.97 16.50
N LYS A 211 -10.07 -21.19 16.83
CA LYS A 211 -9.69 -21.84 18.09
C LYS A 211 -8.22 -22.29 18.12
N GLU A 212 -7.58 -22.27 16.96
CA GLU A 212 -6.22 -22.75 16.75
C GLU A 212 -5.38 -21.63 16.14
N THR A 213 -4.09 -21.63 16.47
CA THR A 213 -3.12 -20.69 15.92
C THR A 213 -2.04 -21.49 15.21
N PRO A 214 -1.92 -21.37 13.88
CA PRO A 214 -2.67 -20.49 12.97
C PRO A 214 -4.10 -21.00 12.65
N PRO A 215 -5.05 -20.13 12.25
CA PRO A 215 -6.46 -20.52 12.04
C PRO A 215 -6.61 -21.63 10.99
N VAL A 216 -7.49 -22.60 11.29
CA VAL A 216 -7.74 -23.72 10.37
C VAL A 216 -8.82 -23.34 9.37
N ILE A 217 -8.58 -23.62 8.09
CA ILE A 217 -9.45 -23.27 6.97
C ILE A 217 -10.04 -24.56 6.37
N GLY A 218 -11.36 -24.67 6.43
CA GLY A 218 -12.17 -25.73 5.82
C GLY A 218 -13.16 -25.19 4.79
N CYS A 219 -13.82 -26.08 4.07
CA CYS A 219 -14.82 -25.75 3.06
C CYS A 219 -16.11 -26.52 3.33
N SER A 220 -17.28 -25.87 3.20
CA SER A 220 -18.59 -26.51 3.42
C SER A 220 -18.95 -27.60 2.42
N VAL A 221 -18.22 -27.70 1.31
CA VAL A 221 -18.40 -28.69 0.23
C VAL A 221 -17.58 -29.97 0.50
N GLU A 222 -16.67 -29.93 1.48
CA GLU A 222 -15.95 -31.10 1.99
C GLU A 222 -16.71 -31.64 3.23
N THR A 223 -17.35 -32.81 3.12
CA THR A 223 -18.12 -33.46 4.22
C THR A 223 -17.25 -34.21 5.24
N LEU A 224 -15.99 -33.80 5.42
CA LEU A 224 -15.02 -34.50 6.27
C LEU A 224 -14.45 -33.57 7.35
N PRO A 225 -13.87 -34.11 8.45
CA PRO A 225 -13.34 -33.30 9.53
C PRO A 225 -12.33 -32.31 8.98
N VAL A 226 -12.44 -31.05 9.41
CA VAL A 226 -11.53 -29.98 9.03
C VAL A 226 -10.11 -30.43 9.41
N GLU A 227 -9.31 -30.83 8.41
CA GLU A 227 -7.93 -31.23 8.65
C GLU A 227 -7.17 -30.03 9.25
N LEU A 228 -6.52 -30.26 10.39
CA LEU A 228 -5.48 -29.38 10.93
C LEU A 228 -4.44 -29.20 9.83
N LEU A 229 -4.37 -28.00 9.27
CA LEU A 229 -3.42 -27.68 8.22
C LEU A 229 -2.04 -27.63 8.87
N ASN A 230 -1.14 -28.51 8.43
CA ASN A 230 0.28 -28.34 8.69
C ASN A 230 0.78 -27.04 8.03
N ASN A 231 1.86 -26.45 8.55
CA ASN A 231 2.42 -25.18 8.07
C ASN A 231 2.61 -25.15 6.53
N GLU A 232 2.80 -26.31 5.89
CA GLU A 232 2.91 -26.49 4.44
C GLU A 232 1.65 -26.18 3.62
N LYS A 233 0.44 -26.34 4.18
CA LYS A 233 -0.81 -26.04 3.46
C LYS A 233 -1.25 -24.58 3.64
N GLN A 234 -0.77 -23.91 4.69
CA GLN A 234 -0.88 -22.45 4.80
C GLN A 234 0.11 -21.74 3.88
N SER A 235 1.27 -22.33 3.65
CA SER A 235 2.19 -21.89 2.62
C SER A 235 1.73 -22.17 1.19
N ARG A 236 0.55 -22.79 0.96
CA ARG A 236 -0.08 -22.75 -0.38
C ARG A 236 -0.70 -21.39 -0.74
N TRP A 237 -0.60 -20.41 0.17
CA TRP A 237 -0.78 -18.99 -0.12
C TRP A 237 0.53 -18.32 -0.58
N LEU A 238 1.58 -19.13 -0.78
CA LEU A 238 2.90 -18.74 -1.27
C LEU A 238 3.17 -19.48 -2.58
N LEU A 239 3.78 -18.77 -3.53
CA LEU A 239 4.57 -19.39 -4.59
C LEU A 239 6.01 -19.52 -4.09
N ASP A 240 6.58 -20.71 -4.27
CA ASP A 240 8.02 -20.95 -4.22
C ASP A 240 8.52 -21.35 -5.64
N SER A 241 9.80 -21.07 -5.83
CA SER A 241 10.60 -20.73 -7.02
C SER A 241 10.64 -21.61 -8.29
N CYS A 242 11.00 -20.92 -9.39
CA CYS A 242 11.67 -21.30 -10.65
C CYS A 242 11.81 -22.78 -11.09
N THR A 243 11.41 -23.05 -12.34
CA THR A 243 12.16 -23.96 -13.25
C THR A 243 12.24 -23.38 -14.67
N SER A 244 13.41 -23.53 -15.26
CA SER A 244 13.92 -22.91 -16.49
C SER A 244 13.25 -23.36 -17.80
N SER A 245 13.25 -22.48 -18.80
CA SER A 245 13.97 -22.73 -20.07
C SER A 245 14.02 -21.47 -20.94
N ALA A 246 15.24 -21.00 -21.24
CA ALA A 246 15.55 -20.09 -22.34
C ALA A 246 15.58 -20.89 -23.67
N PRO A 247 15.82 -20.33 -24.89
CA PRO A 247 16.39 -19.00 -25.17
C PRO A 247 15.91 -18.28 -26.47
N LEU A 248 16.60 -17.16 -26.79
CA LEU A 248 16.73 -16.47 -28.11
C LEU A 248 15.57 -15.49 -28.42
N THR A 249 15.76 -14.24 -28.87
CA THR A 249 16.89 -13.60 -29.56
C THR A 249 16.67 -12.07 -29.63
N ASN A 250 17.77 -11.33 -29.49
CA ASN A 250 18.21 -10.15 -30.25
C ASN A 250 17.38 -8.85 -30.40
N ALA A 251 18.12 -7.79 -30.08
CA ALA A 251 18.27 -6.51 -30.79
C ALA A 251 17.12 -5.50 -30.69
N CYS A 252 17.29 -4.44 -29.90
CA CYS A 252 17.95 -3.19 -30.32
C CYS A 252 17.39 -2.65 -31.64
N THR A 253 16.73 -1.50 -31.61
CA THR A 253 17.38 -0.23 -32.03
C THR A 253 16.44 0.97 -31.90
N ASN A 254 17.05 2.09 -31.48
CA ASN A 254 16.83 3.45 -31.96
C ASN A 254 15.67 4.29 -31.38
N MET A 255 16.04 5.07 -30.36
CA MET A 255 16.06 6.55 -30.34
C MET A 255 16.21 7.22 -31.74
N PRO A 256 16.15 8.57 -31.94
CA PRO A 256 16.21 9.62 -30.93
C PRO A 256 15.40 10.94 -31.19
N LEU A 257 15.60 11.89 -30.25
CA LEU A 257 15.69 13.36 -30.43
C LEU A 257 14.36 14.08 -30.77
N GLU A 258 14.09 15.30 -30.31
CA GLU A 258 14.92 16.44 -29.88
C GLU A 258 13.97 17.38 -29.09
N GLU A 259 14.40 17.98 -27.97
CA GLU A 259 14.69 19.44 -27.84
C GLU A 259 13.44 20.36 -27.96
N THR A 260 13.26 21.44 -27.22
CA THR A 260 14.19 22.31 -26.48
C THR A 260 13.39 23.29 -25.59
N ALA A 261 14.04 23.69 -24.50
CA ALA A 261 14.17 25.06 -23.95
C ALA A 261 12.91 25.91 -23.69
N ALA A 262 12.62 26.23 -22.42
CA ALA A 262 13.02 27.47 -21.72
C ALA A 262 12.00 28.62 -21.95
N ILE A 263 11.70 29.57 -21.07
CA ILE A 263 12.56 30.44 -20.26
C ILE A 263 11.69 31.06 -19.14
N SER A 264 12.28 31.11 -17.94
CA SER A 264 12.25 32.10 -16.84
C SER A 264 11.39 33.38 -16.92
N SER A 265 10.83 33.80 -15.77
CA SER A 265 11.14 35.07 -15.06
C SER A 265 10.11 35.35 -13.93
N THR A 266 10.48 35.41 -12.64
CA THR A 266 11.06 36.49 -11.77
C THR A 266 10.07 37.48 -11.13
N THR A 267 10.45 37.91 -9.91
CA THR A 267 9.93 38.98 -9.00
C THR A 267 8.90 38.50 -7.96
N SER A 268 9.15 38.40 -6.65
CA SER A 268 9.80 39.24 -5.60
C SER A 268 8.89 40.36 -5.06
N ALA A 269 8.43 40.21 -3.80
CA ALA A 269 8.25 41.29 -2.83
C ALA A 269 7.98 40.72 -1.42
N THR A 270 8.51 41.41 -0.42
CA THR A 270 8.74 41.01 0.98
C THR A 270 7.84 41.82 1.94
N VAL A 271 7.91 41.51 3.25
CA VAL A 271 7.50 42.30 4.45
C VAL A 271 6.06 42.01 4.92
N SER A 272 5.71 41.75 6.20
CA SER A 272 6.34 41.98 7.50
C SER A 272 5.87 40.99 8.59
N THR A 273 6.73 40.85 9.60
CA THR A 273 6.64 40.21 10.92
C THR A 273 5.49 40.64 11.82
N MET A 274 4.97 39.72 12.66
CA MET A 274 4.87 39.84 14.14
C MET A 274 4.69 38.45 14.81
N ILE A 275 5.43 38.25 15.89
CA ILE A 275 5.47 37.16 16.91
C ILE A 275 5.29 37.89 18.28
N PRO A 276 5.00 37.29 19.46
CA PRO A 276 4.62 35.90 19.87
C PRO A 276 3.37 35.84 20.75
N LEU A 277 2.94 34.61 21.14
CA LEU A 277 2.65 34.28 22.55
C LEU A 277 2.53 32.75 22.74
N ALA A 278 3.49 32.18 23.46
CA ALA A 278 3.39 30.94 24.25
C ALA A 278 3.33 31.39 25.74
N PRO A 279 3.03 30.54 26.75
CA PRO A 279 3.16 29.07 26.80
C PRO A 279 2.00 28.35 27.53
N VAL A 280 2.03 27.01 27.61
CA VAL A 280 2.11 26.21 28.86
C VAL A 280 2.43 24.76 28.49
N GLN A 281 3.48 24.24 29.13
CA GLN A 281 3.98 22.86 29.06
C GLN A 281 3.05 21.89 29.80
N ASN A 282 2.90 20.68 29.27
CA ASN A 282 2.69 19.50 30.11
C ASN A 282 3.53 18.35 29.55
N THR A 283 4.52 17.99 30.35
CA THR A 283 5.49 16.91 30.14
C THR A 283 4.80 15.57 30.35
N VAL A 284 4.79 14.71 29.34
CA VAL A 284 4.58 13.27 29.50
C VAL A 284 5.77 12.58 28.85
N VAL A 285 6.52 11.86 29.66
CA VAL A 285 7.71 11.10 29.29
C VAL A 285 7.27 9.87 28.50
N ALA A 286 7.75 9.76 27.26
CA ALA A 286 7.76 8.52 26.49
C ALA A 286 9.08 8.48 25.70
N ASP A 287 10.03 7.69 26.22
CA ASP A 287 11.27 7.33 25.53
C ASP A 287 10.94 6.41 24.34
N THR A 288 10.92 6.98 23.15
CA THR A 288 11.22 6.29 21.89
C THR A 288 12.14 7.19 21.09
N SER A 289 13.42 7.21 21.47
CA SER A 289 14.44 7.92 20.69
C SER A 289 14.53 7.29 19.30
N VAL A 290 14.04 7.99 18.30
CA VAL A 290 14.57 7.87 16.94
C VAL A 290 16.06 8.18 17.09
N ALA A 291 16.94 7.22 16.80
CA ALA A 291 18.37 7.49 16.86
C ALA A 291 18.67 8.58 15.83
N ASP A 292 18.93 9.81 16.28
CA ASP A 292 19.26 10.95 15.41
C ASP A 292 20.70 10.87 14.87
N THR A 293 21.48 9.90 15.35
CA THR A 293 22.89 9.69 15.03
C THR A 293 23.19 8.21 14.76
N LEU A 294 24.07 7.95 13.80
CA LEU A 294 24.58 6.61 13.50
C LEU A 294 25.65 6.20 14.53
N PRO A 295 25.74 4.91 14.88
CA PRO A 295 26.70 4.44 15.86
C PRO A 295 28.13 4.43 15.27
N VAL A 296 29.13 4.25 16.14
CA VAL A 296 30.54 4.10 15.76
C VAL A 296 30.70 3.03 14.68
N GLU A 297 31.64 3.22 13.75
CA GLU A 297 31.78 2.45 12.50
C GLU A 297 31.74 0.92 12.65
N THR A 298 32.25 0.40 13.76
CA THR A 298 32.37 -1.04 14.07
C THR A 298 31.15 -1.62 14.80
N ALA A 299 30.21 -0.78 15.22
CA ALA A 299 29.00 -1.24 15.89
C ALA A 299 28.05 -1.93 14.89
N VAL A 300 27.42 -3.00 15.34
CA VAL A 300 26.39 -3.69 14.56
C VAL A 300 25.17 -2.80 14.45
N LEU A 301 24.75 -2.55 13.22
CA LEU A 301 23.54 -1.80 12.91
C LEU A 301 22.32 -2.66 13.22
N ASN A 302 21.35 -2.06 13.89
CA ASN A 302 20.02 -2.63 14.08
C ASN A 302 18.96 -1.83 13.28
N MET A 303 17.70 -2.28 13.35
CA MET A 303 16.58 -1.72 12.59
C MET A 303 16.27 -0.25 12.86
N SER A 304 16.63 0.32 14.03
CA SER A 304 16.38 1.74 14.29
C SER A 304 17.25 2.66 13.44
N HIS A 305 18.35 2.16 12.85
CA HIS A 305 19.23 2.94 11.98
C HIS A 305 18.81 2.90 10.50
N ALA A 306 17.97 1.94 10.11
CA ALA A 306 17.58 1.75 8.71
C ALA A 306 16.99 3.02 8.05
N PRO A 307 16.12 3.81 8.71
CA PRO A 307 15.56 5.03 8.10
C PRO A 307 16.62 6.07 7.74
N LEU A 308 17.63 6.27 8.61
CA LEU A 308 18.74 7.20 8.34
C LEU A 308 19.60 6.73 7.17
N LEU A 309 19.91 5.43 7.13
CA LEU A 309 20.72 4.83 6.07
C LEU A 309 20.00 4.91 4.72
N ILE A 310 18.72 4.52 4.66
CA ILE A 310 17.89 4.59 3.44
C ILE A 310 17.82 6.03 2.92
N LYS A 311 17.71 7.01 3.81
CA LYS A 311 17.72 8.44 3.45
C LYS A 311 19.08 8.86 2.89
N ALA A 312 20.19 8.44 3.51
CA ALA A 312 21.54 8.77 3.07
C ALA A 312 21.83 8.20 1.67
N ILE A 313 21.44 6.94 1.42
CA ILE A 313 21.71 6.27 0.14
C ILE A 313 20.64 6.54 -0.93
N ARG A 314 19.76 7.55 -0.75
CA ARG A 314 18.61 7.82 -1.65
C ARG A 314 18.98 8.05 -3.11
N THR A 315 20.22 8.46 -3.37
CA THR A 315 20.77 8.76 -4.69
C THR A 315 21.46 7.56 -5.34
N ILE A 316 21.59 6.42 -4.63
CA ILE A 316 22.01 5.15 -5.21
C ILE A 316 20.84 4.61 -6.04
N VAL A 317 21.03 4.44 -7.35
CA VAL A 317 19.95 4.05 -8.28
C VAL A 317 20.35 2.81 -9.05
N PHE A 318 21.29 2.88 -9.97
CA PHE A 318 21.68 1.71 -10.76
C PHE A 318 22.69 0.83 -10.04
N GLU A 319 23.34 1.39 -9.04
CA GLU A 319 24.48 0.78 -8.37
C GLU A 319 24.08 -0.04 -7.13
N TRP A 320 22.79 -0.12 -6.80
CA TRP A 320 22.30 -0.80 -5.61
C TRP A 320 22.61 -2.31 -5.62
N GLU A 321 22.58 -2.99 -6.78
CA GLU A 321 22.93 -4.42 -6.87
C GLU A 321 24.42 -4.65 -6.59
N ILE A 322 25.27 -3.76 -7.12
CA ILE A 322 26.71 -3.82 -6.89
C ILE A 322 27.00 -3.54 -5.41
N LEU A 323 26.36 -2.51 -4.85
CA LEU A 323 26.46 -2.20 -3.44
C LEU A 323 26.01 -3.38 -2.58
N GLY A 324 24.86 -3.98 -2.86
CA GLY A 324 24.36 -5.15 -2.15
C GLY A 324 25.33 -6.32 -2.16
N THR A 325 26.04 -6.53 -3.27
CA THR A 325 27.08 -7.55 -3.38
C THR A 325 28.29 -7.22 -2.48
N GLN A 326 28.67 -5.94 -2.37
CA GLN A 326 29.72 -5.50 -1.43
C GLN A 326 29.28 -5.58 0.05
N LEU A 327 27.97 -5.63 0.30
CA LEU A 327 27.39 -5.82 1.63
C LEU A 327 27.25 -7.31 1.99
N ASP A 328 27.90 -8.21 1.25
CA ASP A 328 27.83 -9.67 1.40
C ASP A 328 26.41 -10.25 1.23
N ILE A 329 25.51 -9.55 0.53
CA ILE A 329 24.20 -10.13 0.17
C ILE A 329 24.37 -11.04 -1.03
N GLU A 330 23.87 -12.27 -0.92
CA GLU A 330 23.96 -13.25 -2.00
C GLU A 330 23.29 -12.74 -3.29
N PRO A 331 23.89 -12.97 -4.48
CA PRO A 331 23.32 -12.52 -5.75
C PRO A 331 21.90 -13.04 -6.01
N CYS A 332 21.57 -14.26 -5.56
CA CYS A 332 20.21 -14.80 -5.65
C CYS A 332 19.21 -13.97 -4.82
N MET A 333 19.61 -13.49 -3.64
CA MET A 333 18.79 -12.63 -2.79
C MET A 333 18.61 -11.24 -3.41
N LEU A 334 19.64 -10.68 -4.04
CA LEU A 334 19.50 -9.40 -4.77
C LEU A 334 18.55 -9.53 -5.97
N GLN A 335 18.61 -10.64 -6.71
CA GLN A 335 17.65 -10.89 -7.79
C GLN A 335 16.23 -11.12 -7.26
N GLN A 336 16.09 -11.79 -6.12
CA GLN A 336 14.80 -11.95 -5.45
C GLN A 336 14.23 -10.61 -4.99
N ILE A 337 15.05 -9.75 -4.39
CA ILE A 337 14.68 -8.38 -4.01
C ILE A 337 14.21 -7.61 -5.26
N LYS A 338 14.99 -7.64 -6.34
CA LYS A 338 14.68 -6.97 -7.60
C LYS A 338 13.34 -7.43 -8.19
N TYR A 339 13.13 -8.75 -8.20
CA TYR A 339 11.91 -9.38 -8.68
C TYR A 339 10.68 -9.00 -7.82
N ASN A 340 10.79 -9.14 -6.50
CA ASN A 340 9.71 -8.82 -5.54
C ASN A 340 9.33 -7.34 -5.58
N CYS A 341 10.33 -6.47 -5.79
CA CYS A 341 10.14 -5.04 -5.90
C CYS A 341 9.68 -4.58 -7.30
N ARG A 342 9.48 -5.50 -8.26
CA ARG A 342 9.13 -5.19 -9.66
C ARG A 342 10.07 -4.17 -10.30
N ASP A 343 11.36 -4.31 -10.06
CA ASP A 343 12.40 -3.38 -10.54
C ASP A 343 12.25 -1.93 -10.03
N GLN A 344 11.41 -1.68 -9.03
CA GLN A 344 11.31 -0.36 -8.41
C GLN A 344 12.56 -0.11 -7.56
N VAL A 345 13.56 0.53 -8.16
CA VAL A 345 14.89 0.77 -7.57
C VAL A 345 14.84 1.33 -6.14
N GLN A 346 13.91 2.25 -5.87
CA GLN A 346 13.75 2.84 -4.54
C GLN A 346 13.34 1.80 -3.48
N VAL A 347 12.54 0.82 -3.88
CA VAL A 347 12.11 -0.31 -3.06
C VAL A 347 13.22 -1.36 -2.99
N CYS A 348 13.87 -1.69 -4.10
CA CYS A 348 14.99 -2.63 -4.14
C CYS A 348 16.13 -2.23 -3.18
N ARG A 349 16.54 -0.96 -3.22
CA ARG A 349 17.58 -0.42 -2.34
C ARG A 349 17.18 -0.46 -0.87
N LYS A 350 15.89 -0.23 -0.58
CA LYS A 350 15.35 -0.29 0.78
C LYS A 350 15.36 -1.71 1.31
N GLU A 351 14.86 -2.68 0.53
CA GLU A 351 14.89 -4.10 0.89
C GLU A 351 16.32 -4.63 1.03
N MET A 352 17.25 -4.16 0.20
CA MET A 352 18.68 -4.47 0.34
C MET A 352 19.22 -4.04 1.72
N ILE A 353 18.94 -2.82 2.17
CA ILE A 353 19.40 -2.36 3.50
C ILE A 353 18.73 -3.12 4.63
N TYR A 354 17.43 -3.41 4.52
CA TYR A 354 16.74 -4.20 5.54
C TYR A 354 17.31 -5.61 5.64
N HIS A 355 17.40 -6.30 4.51
CA HIS A 355 17.95 -7.64 4.46
C HIS A 355 19.38 -7.69 5.00
N TRP A 356 20.21 -6.70 4.63
CA TRP A 356 21.57 -6.59 5.16
C TRP A 356 21.59 -6.42 6.68
N ILE A 357 20.76 -5.55 7.25
CA ILE A 357 20.64 -5.36 8.72
C ILE A 357 20.13 -6.64 9.40
N GLU A 358 19.17 -7.36 8.80
CA GLU A 358 18.63 -8.62 9.33
C GLU A 358 19.67 -9.73 9.44
N THR A 359 20.76 -9.69 8.66
CA THR A 359 21.86 -10.65 8.81
C THR A 359 22.52 -10.59 10.19
N GLY A 360 22.33 -9.49 10.94
CA GLY A 360 22.99 -9.26 12.23
C GLY A 360 24.49 -8.99 12.13
N THR A 361 25.02 -8.83 10.91
CA THR A 361 26.45 -8.56 10.64
C THR A 361 26.69 -7.20 9.99
N ALA A 362 25.62 -6.42 9.78
CA ALA A 362 25.69 -5.11 9.18
C ALA A 362 26.46 -4.13 10.07
N THR A 363 27.47 -3.47 9.51
CA THR A 363 28.26 -2.44 10.20
C THR A 363 28.39 -1.23 9.29
N LEU A 364 28.45 -0.04 9.89
CA LEU A 364 28.56 1.20 9.12
C LEU A 364 29.86 1.23 8.30
N GLN A 365 30.94 0.62 8.81
CA GLN A 365 32.20 0.45 8.09
C GLN A 365 32.03 -0.28 6.75
N LYS A 366 31.35 -1.44 6.75
CA LYS A 366 31.10 -2.21 5.52
C LYS A 366 30.30 -1.42 4.48
N LEU A 367 29.35 -0.59 4.92
CA LEU A 367 28.60 0.29 4.00
C LEU A 367 29.49 1.37 3.39
N ILE A 368 30.36 1.99 4.19
CA ILE A 368 31.29 3.01 3.71
C ILE A 368 32.28 2.42 2.69
N GLU A 369 32.84 1.24 2.99
CA GLU A 369 33.73 0.51 2.08
C GLU A 369 33.03 0.14 0.78
N GLY A 370 31.82 -0.43 0.86
CA GLY A 370 31.02 -0.79 -0.30
C GLY A 370 30.66 0.41 -1.17
N LEU A 371 30.30 1.55 -0.58
CA LEU A 371 30.04 2.80 -1.30
C LEU A 371 31.29 3.36 -1.97
N GLY A 372 32.47 3.20 -1.35
CA GLY A 372 33.76 3.56 -1.93
C GLY A 372 34.07 2.75 -3.20
N VAL A 373 33.85 1.43 -3.16
CA VAL A 373 34.01 0.53 -4.31
C VAL A 373 33.06 0.89 -5.46
N VAL A 374 31.85 1.31 -5.12
CA VAL A 374 30.82 1.74 -6.08
C VAL A 374 31.06 3.17 -6.60
N GLY A 375 32.08 3.87 -6.11
CA GLY A 375 32.46 5.21 -6.55
C GLY A 375 31.59 6.34 -5.99
N ARG A 376 30.79 6.07 -4.94
CA ARG A 376 29.82 7.00 -4.35
C ARG A 376 30.36 7.69 -3.11
N ASN A 377 31.51 8.35 -3.27
CA ASN A 377 32.17 9.12 -2.22
C ASN A 377 31.33 10.32 -1.75
N ASP A 378 30.43 10.81 -2.59
CA ASP A 378 29.41 11.81 -2.23
C ASP A 378 28.52 11.31 -1.10
N VAL A 379 28.05 10.07 -1.18
CA VAL A 379 27.19 9.44 -0.17
C VAL A 379 27.97 9.09 1.09
N VAL A 380 29.23 8.67 0.96
CA VAL A 380 30.13 8.45 2.12
C VAL A 380 30.28 9.74 2.94
N ALA A 381 30.47 10.89 2.27
CA ALA A 381 30.57 12.17 2.95
C ALA A 381 29.27 12.54 3.69
N ASP A 382 28.10 12.20 3.13
CA ASP A 382 26.81 12.43 3.79
C ASP A 382 26.58 11.49 4.97
N ILE A 383 26.97 10.22 4.88
CA ILE A 383 26.94 9.28 6.00
C ILE A 383 27.85 9.74 7.14
N ASN A 384 29.04 10.27 6.83
CA ASN A 384 29.96 10.79 7.83
C ASN A 384 29.42 12.00 8.61
N LYS A 385 28.46 12.76 8.05
CA LYS A 385 27.77 13.86 8.75
C LYS A 385 26.66 13.39 9.70
N LEU A 386 26.27 12.12 9.58
CA LEU A 386 25.23 11.48 10.39
C LEU A 386 25.81 10.66 11.56
N LYS A 387 27.15 10.54 11.62
CA LYS A 387 27.89 10.10 12.81
C LYS A 387 27.95 11.25 13.80
#